data_AF-A0A0X1RVK7-F1
#
_entry.id   AF-A0A0X1RVK7-F1
#
_cell.length_a   1.000
_cell.length_b   1.000
_cell.length_c   1.000
_cell.angle_alpha   90.00
_cell.angle_beta   90.00
_cell.angle_gamma   90.00
#
_symmetry.space_group_name_H-M   'P 1'
#
loop_
_entity.id
_entity.type
_entity.pdbx_description
1 polymer ?
#
loop_
_entity_poly.entity_id
_entity_poly.type
_entity_poly.pdbx_seq_one_letter_code
_entity_poly.pdbx_strand_id
1 'polypeptide(L)'
;MDLIVPESDYFENKKEWMRAFDVLQQLVKEYPNEPKYLCKLAFLCWYHTSESDGDRENLNESLLDSTLLACFVEGKKKFSEDVNFLVVFGQMMHLTPYLFEHENFDYFAIEKLALDYIEKAFMMAPNSLFIKKLFIETRYIPENISSNRLLNRFKKLLNIETETEYNKLKEEVAHDISNFGFSGLMLEFFKDMNPPNSL
;
A
#
# COMPACT_ATOMS: atom_id res chain seq x y z
N MET A 1 -12.57 -25.48 6.92
CA MET A 1 -12.48 -24.28 7.79
C MET A 1 -11.97 -23.22 6.85
N ASP A 2 -12.91 -22.60 6.15
CA ASP A 2 -12.71 -22.20 4.76
C ASP A 2 -12.39 -20.71 4.66
N LEU A 3 -11.32 -20.43 3.91
CA LEU A 3 -10.94 -19.20 3.22
C LEU A 3 -11.65 -17.93 3.70
N ILE A 4 -10.98 -17.17 4.55
CA ILE A 4 -11.49 -15.91 5.11
C ILE A 4 -10.82 -14.76 4.37
N VAL A 5 -11.10 -14.62 3.07
CA VAL A 5 -10.80 -13.49 2.16
C VAL A 5 -11.76 -13.43 0.94
N PRO A 6 -12.40 -14.51 0.43
CA PRO A 6 -13.24 -14.44 -0.77
C PRO A 6 -14.51 -13.59 -0.63
N GLU A 7 -15.03 -13.38 0.58
CA GLU A 7 -16.35 -12.77 0.76
C GLU A 7 -16.34 -11.25 0.60
N SER A 8 -15.31 -10.54 1.08
CA SER A 8 -15.14 -9.10 0.78
C SER A 8 -14.90 -8.90 -0.71
N ASP A 9 -14.01 -9.70 -1.30
CA ASP A 9 -13.65 -9.62 -2.72
C ASP A 9 -14.88 -9.92 -3.61
N TYR A 10 -15.77 -10.81 -3.18
CA TYR A 10 -17.05 -11.05 -3.85
C TYR A 10 -17.95 -9.80 -3.86
N PHE A 11 -18.09 -9.11 -2.73
CA PHE A 11 -18.89 -7.90 -2.63
C PHE A 11 -18.26 -6.73 -3.38
N GLU A 12 -16.94 -6.57 -3.35
CA GLU A 12 -16.20 -5.58 -4.15
C GLU A 12 -16.43 -5.79 -5.66
N ASN A 13 -16.32 -7.03 -6.13
CA ASN A 13 -16.60 -7.37 -7.54
C ASN A 13 -18.04 -7.06 -7.98
N LYS A 14 -18.98 -7.08 -7.03
CA LYS A 14 -20.39 -6.71 -7.26
C LYS A 14 -20.70 -5.24 -7.00
N LYS A 15 -19.69 -4.43 -6.63
CA LYS A 15 -19.84 -3.04 -6.19
C LYS A 15 -20.76 -2.89 -4.96
N GLU A 16 -20.88 -3.94 -4.15
CA GLU A 16 -21.61 -3.94 -2.87
C GLU A 16 -20.71 -3.41 -1.74
N TRP A 17 -20.21 -2.18 -1.89
CA TRP A 17 -19.11 -1.63 -1.09
C TRP A 17 -19.35 -1.59 0.42
N MET A 18 -20.58 -1.28 0.86
CA MET A 18 -20.92 -1.30 2.29
C MET A 18 -20.82 -2.71 2.87
N ARG A 19 -21.20 -3.75 2.12
CA ARG A 19 -21.06 -5.13 2.59
C ARG A 19 -19.61 -5.58 2.63
N ALA A 20 -18.80 -5.19 1.64
CA ALA A 20 -17.36 -5.43 1.69
C ALA A 20 -16.72 -4.77 2.92
N PHE A 21 -17.10 -3.52 3.20
CA PHE A 21 -16.68 -2.79 4.40
C PHE A 21 -17.09 -3.49 5.70
N ASP A 22 -18.37 -3.89 5.83
CA ASP A 22 -18.87 -4.58 7.02
C ASP A 22 -18.14 -5.91 7.27
N VAL A 23 -17.91 -6.68 6.21
CA VAL A 23 -17.13 -7.94 6.27
C VAL A 23 -15.71 -7.63 6.74
N LEU A 24 -15.01 -6.67 6.13
CA LEU A 24 -13.64 -6.33 6.53
C LEU A 24 -13.56 -5.82 7.98
N GLN A 25 -14.54 -5.04 8.45
CA GLN A 25 -14.62 -4.64 9.85
C GLN A 25 -14.78 -5.84 10.79
N GLN A 26 -15.61 -6.81 10.44
CA GLN A 26 -15.77 -8.03 11.21
C GLN A 26 -14.46 -8.82 11.26
N LEU A 27 -13.77 -8.96 10.13
CA LEU A 27 -12.49 -9.68 10.06
C LEU A 27 -11.39 -9.03 10.89
N VAL A 28 -11.31 -7.70 10.92
CA VAL A 28 -10.36 -6.99 11.80
C VAL A 28 -10.65 -7.29 13.28
N LYS A 29 -11.93 -7.44 13.66
CA LYS A 29 -12.33 -7.76 15.04
C LYS A 29 -12.06 -9.22 15.39
N GLU A 30 -12.32 -10.15 14.47
CA GLU A 30 -12.13 -11.59 14.67
C GLU A 30 -10.64 -11.98 14.64
N TYR A 31 -9.85 -11.32 13.81
CA TYR A 31 -8.43 -11.62 13.57
C TYR A 31 -7.55 -10.38 13.85
N PRO A 32 -7.52 -9.87 15.10
CA PRO A 32 -6.89 -8.58 15.43
C PRO A 32 -5.35 -8.57 15.34
N ASN A 33 -4.73 -9.74 15.11
CA ASN A 33 -3.29 -9.92 14.96
C ASN A 33 -2.89 -10.18 13.50
N GLU A 34 -3.85 -10.20 12.57
CA GLU A 34 -3.62 -10.45 11.15
C GLU A 34 -3.60 -9.09 10.39
N PRO A 35 -2.42 -8.53 10.06
CA PRO A 35 -2.30 -7.19 9.51
C PRO A 35 -3.03 -7.04 8.17
N LYS A 36 -3.12 -8.12 7.38
CA LYS A 36 -3.78 -8.12 6.06
C LYS A 36 -5.22 -7.61 6.09
N TYR A 37 -6.00 -7.92 7.14
CA TYR A 37 -7.40 -7.50 7.22
C TYR A 37 -7.50 -6.00 7.52
N LEU A 38 -6.65 -5.51 8.42
CA LEU A 38 -6.56 -4.08 8.71
C LEU A 38 -6.09 -3.31 7.48
N CYS A 39 -5.09 -3.82 6.77
CA CYS A 39 -4.59 -3.23 5.53
C CYS A 39 -5.65 -3.21 4.42
N LYS A 40 -6.41 -4.29 4.23
CA LYS A 40 -7.51 -4.34 3.26
C LYS A 40 -8.63 -3.35 3.60
N LEU A 41 -9.04 -3.29 4.88
CA LEU A 41 -10.04 -2.33 5.33
C LEU A 41 -9.57 -0.89 5.08
N ALA A 42 -8.33 -0.57 5.47
CA ALA A 42 -7.75 0.74 5.25
C ALA A 42 -7.67 1.08 3.76
N PHE A 43 -7.26 0.14 2.92
CA PHE A 43 -7.19 0.36 1.48
C PHE A 43 -8.57 0.60 0.86
N LEU A 44 -9.61 -0.14 1.27
CA LEU A 44 -10.97 0.11 0.80
C LEU A 44 -11.43 1.52 1.19
N CYS A 45 -11.18 1.95 2.42
CA CYS A 45 -11.49 3.32 2.84
C CYS A 45 -10.72 4.35 2.02
N TRP A 46 -9.41 4.18 1.90
CA TRP A 46 -8.55 5.06 1.12
C TRP A 46 -9.02 5.18 -0.34
N TYR A 47 -9.24 4.06 -1.03
CA TYR A 47 -9.66 4.02 -2.43
C TYR A 47 -10.94 4.83 -2.67
N HIS A 48 -11.93 4.68 -1.77
CA HIS A 48 -13.19 5.42 -1.90
C HIS A 48 -13.10 6.89 -1.47
N THR A 49 -12.15 7.24 -0.60
CA THR A 49 -11.89 8.64 -0.24
C THR A 49 -11.04 9.37 -1.31
N SER A 50 -10.00 8.73 -1.86
CA SER A 50 -8.98 9.35 -2.72
C SER A 50 -9.25 9.25 -4.22
N GLU A 51 -9.84 8.16 -4.72
CA GLU A 51 -9.90 7.86 -6.16
C GLU A 51 -11.32 7.76 -6.74
N SER A 52 -12.38 7.83 -5.93
CA SER A 52 -13.73 7.56 -6.45
C SER A 52 -14.32 8.76 -7.21
N ASP A 53 -14.31 8.67 -8.55
CA ASP A 53 -14.98 9.59 -9.48
C ASP A 53 -16.51 9.35 -9.64
N GLY A 54 -17.20 8.71 -8.68
CA GLY A 54 -18.68 8.75 -8.70
C GLY A 54 -19.48 7.58 -8.12
N ASP A 55 -18.89 6.42 -7.81
CA ASP A 55 -19.65 5.29 -7.22
C ASP A 55 -19.77 5.40 -5.67
N ARG A 56 -19.92 6.64 -5.15
CA ARG A 56 -20.08 6.94 -3.70
C ARG A 56 -21.48 6.65 -3.16
N GLU A 57 -22.42 6.16 -3.98
CA GLU A 57 -23.86 6.18 -3.68
C GLU A 57 -24.28 5.49 -2.36
N ASN A 58 -23.40 4.75 -1.68
CA ASN A 58 -23.73 4.06 -0.43
C ASN A 58 -22.74 4.20 0.73
N LEU A 59 -21.60 4.88 0.60
CA LEU A 59 -20.60 5.00 1.68
C LEU A 59 -20.52 6.42 2.22
N ASN A 60 -20.63 6.56 3.55
CA ASN A 60 -20.49 7.83 4.24
C ASN A 60 -19.00 8.21 4.33
N GLU A 61 -18.61 9.31 3.67
CA GLU A 61 -17.23 9.82 3.64
C GLU A 61 -16.63 9.99 5.04
N SER A 62 -17.40 10.54 6.00
CA SER A 62 -16.93 10.70 7.38
C SER A 62 -16.65 9.36 8.07
N LEU A 63 -17.42 8.31 7.73
CA LEU A 63 -17.16 6.96 8.23
C LEU A 63 -15.88 6.38 7.63
N LEU A 64 -15.65 6.59 6.34
CA LEU A 64 -14.44 6.11 5.66
C LEU A 64 -13.18 6.79 6.22
N ASP A 65 -13.20 8.11 6.36
CA ASP A 65 -12.05 8.89 6.85
C ASP A 65 -11.72 8.52 8.29
N SER A 66 -12.74 8.44 9.16
CA SER A 66 -12.53 8.03 10.56
C SER A 66 -12.06 6.59 10.68
N THR A 67 -12.53 5.69 9.82
CA THR A 67 -12.08 4.28 9.79
C THR A 67 -10.64 4.16 9.28
N LEU A 68 -10.28 4.90 8.23
CA LEU A 68 -8.92 4.95 7.69
C LEU A 68 -7.93 5.42 8.76
N LEU A 69 -8.24 6.53 9.44
CA LEU A 69 -7.40 7.07 10.51
C LEU A 69 -7.30 6.10 11.70
N ALA A 70 -8.41 5.45 12.08
CA ALA A 70 -8.39 4.43 13.13
C ALA A 70 -7.51 3.22 12.76
N CYS A 71 -7.59 2.75 11.52
CA CYS A 71 -6.72 1.69 11.02
C CYS A 71 -5.25 2.11 11.05
N PHE A 72 -4.93 3.35 10.67
CA PHE A 72 -3.57 3.87 10.75
C PHE A 72 -3.04 3.86 12.19
N VAL A 73 -3.81 4.43 13.13
CA VAL A 73 -3.39 4.53 14.54
C VAL A 73 -3.21 3.15 15.17
N GLU A 74 -4.17 2.24 15.00
CA GLU A 74 -4.08 0.89 15.54
C GLU A 74 -2.99 0.06 14.87
N GLY A 75 -2.89 0.14 13.54
CA GLY A 75 -1.88 -0.59 12.79
C GLY A 75 -0.47 -0.10 13.11
N LYS A 76 -0.25 1.21 13.28
CA LYS A 76 1.04 1.76 13.72
C LYS A 76 1.45 1.23 15.09
N LYS A 77 0.50 1.01 16.00
CA LYS A 77 0.76 0.46 17.33
C LYS A 77 1.11 -1.02 17.31
N LYS A 78 0.52 -1.80 16.40
CA LYS A 78 0.62 -3.28 16.39
C LYS A 78 1.58 -3.84 15.34
N PHE A 79 1.69 -3.19 14.20
CA PHE A 79 2.25 -3.74 12.96
C PHE A 79 3.33 -2.83 12.34
N SER A 80 3.96 -1.94 13.12
CA SER A 80 5.04 -1.05 12.62
C SER A 80 6.30 -1.76 12.10
N GLU A 81 6.40 -3.07 12.35
CA GLU A 81 7.47 -3.95 11.87
C GLU A 81 6.95 -5.01 10.89
N ASP A 82 5.69 -4.92 10.46
CA ASP A 82 5.12 -5.85 9.48
C ASP A 82 5.28 -5.31 8.06
N VAL A 83 5.80 -6.15 7.15
CA VAL A 83 6.10 -5.72 5.77
C VAL A 83 4.85 -5.28 5.02
N ASN A 84 3.73 -5.99 5.20
CA ASN A 84 2.48 -5.68 4.49
C ASN A 84 1.91 -4.35 4.98
N PHE A 85 1.93 -4.12 6.29
CA PHE A 85 1.53 -2.83 6.87
C PHE A 85 2.39 -1.68 6.35
N LEU A 86 3.72 -1.84 6.37
CA LEU A 86 4.66 -0.82 5.90
C LEU A 86 4.44 -0.47 4.42
N VAL A 87 4.23 -1.48 3.57
CA VAL A 87 3.96 -1.29 2.14
C VAL A 87 2.64 -0.56 1.90
N VAL A 88 1.55 -1.07 2.48
CA VAL A 88 0.19 -0.54 2.23
C VAL A 88 0.06 0.89 2.75
N PHE A 89 0.42 1.13 4.02
CA PHE A 89 0.32 2.48 4.58
C PHE A 89 1.37 3.43 4.04
N GLY A 90 2.59 2.94 3.77
CA GLY A 90 3.61 3.74 3.11
C GLY A 90 3.10 4.29 1.79
N GLN A 91 2.45 3.47 0.96
CA GLN A 91 1.95 3.95 -0.32
C GLN A 91 0.73 4.87 -0.18
N MET A 92 -0.27 4.51 0.62
CA MET A 92 -1.45 5.38 0.80
C MET A 92 -1.06 6.75 1.34
N MET A 93 -0.14 6.80 2.31
CA MET A 93 0.35 8.06 2.87
C MET A 93 1.16 8.85 1.85
N HIS A 94 1.97 8.21 1.00
CA HIS A 94 2.74 8.90 -0.03
C HIS A 94 1.85 9.54 -1.12
N LEU A 95 0.83 8.80 -1.56
CA LEU A 95 -0.07 9.27 -2.61
C LEU A 95 -1.02 10.37 -2.13
N THR A 96 -1.48 10.28 -0.88
CA THR A 96 -2.42 11.25 -0.30
C THR A 96 -2.08 11.58 1.16
N PRO A 97 -0.99 12.32 1.43
CA PRO A 97 -0.59 12.61 2.81
C PRO A 97 -1.68 13.34 3.60
N TYR A 98 -2.45 14.19 2.92
CA TYR A 98 -3.54 14.99 3.48
C TYR A 98 -4.66 14.16 4.13
N LEU A 99 -4.85 12.89 3.74
CA LEU A 99 -5.85 12.00 4.36
C LEU A 99 -5.43 11.47 5.72
N PHE A 100 -4.15 11.59 6.08
CA PHE A 100 -3.59 11.11 7.35
C PHE A 100 -3.15 12.26 8.26
N GLU A 101 -3.33 13.52 7.82
CA GLU A 101 -3.08 14.69 8.66
C GLU A 101 -4.00 14.68 9.87
N HIS A 102 -3.41 14.83 11.04
CA HIS A 102 -4.14 14.97 12.30
C HIS A 102 -3.32 15.78 13.30
N GLU A 103 -3.85 16.05 14.50
CA GLU A 103 -3.27 16.99 15.47
C GLU A 103 -1.76 16.84 15.75
N ASN A 104 -1.16 15.67 15.53
CA ASN A 104 0.26 15.39 15.79
C ASN A 104 1.12 15.18 14.52
N PHE A 105 0.52 15.17 13.33
CA PHE A 105 1.21 14.90 12.07
C PHE A 105 0.68 15.85 10.98
N ASP A 106 1.55 16.75 10.52
CA ASP A 106 1.29 17.56 9.33
C ASP A 106 1.64 16.81 8.05
N TYR A 107 1.29 17.40 6.90
CA TYR A 107 1.55 16.87 5.56
C TYR A 107 2.98 16.32 5.40
N PHE A 108 3.99 17.12 5.78
CA PHE A 108 5.39 16.79 5.57
C PHE A 108 5.86 15.66 6.50
N ALA A 109 5.33 15.61 7.72
CA ALA A 109 5.59 14.53 8.66
C ALA A 109 4.99 13.19 8.17
N ILE A 110 3.78 13.21 7.60
CA ILE A 110 3.15 12.03 6.99
C ILE A 110 3.95 11.56 5.78
N GLU A 111 4.28 12.47 4.86
CA GLU A 111 5.05 12.15 3.66
C GLU A 111 6.42 11.55 4.01
N LYS A 112 7.12 12.13 4.98
CA LYS A 112 8.38 11.56 5.45
C LYS A 112 8.19 10.16 6.04
N LEU A 113 7.18 9.97 6.87
CA LEU A 113 6.87 8.67 7.47
C LEU A 113 6.54 7.60 6.41
N ALA A 114 5.85 8.01 5.35
CA ALA A 114 5.53 7.17 4.20
C ALA A 114 6.81 6.63 3.52
N LEU A 115 7.74 7.52 3.20
CA LEU A 115 9.02 7.17 2.60
C LEU A 115 9.89 6.29 3.51
N ASP A 116 9.85 6.54 4.82
CA ASP A 116 10.54 5.72 5.82
C ASP A 116 9.95 4.29 5.88
N TYR A 117 8.62 4.16 5.78
CA TYR A 117 7.95 2.86 5.75
C TYR A 117 8.32 2.04 4.51
N ILE A 118 8.30 2.68 3.33
CA ILE A 118 8.65 2.02 2.06
C ILE A 118 10.12 1.59 2.07
N GLU A 119 11.04 2.44 2.54
CA GLU A 119 12.45 2.09 2.69
C GLU A 119 12.64 0.91 3.65
N LYS A 120 11.93 0.91 4.78
CA LYS A 120 12.00 -0.18 5.76
C LYS A 120 11.46 -1.49 5.20
N ALA A 121 10.31 -1.47 4.53
CA ALA A 121 9.76 -2.65 3.86
C ALA A 121 10.75 -3.24 2.84
N PHE A 122 11.40 -2.37 2.07
CA PHE A 122 12.43 -2.77 1.13
C PHE A 122 13.62 -3.45 1.81
N MET A 123 14.11 -2.90 2.92
CA MET A 123 15.22 -3.50 3.68
C MET A 123 14.85 -4.86 4.30
N MET A 124 13.58 -5.06 4.67
CA MET A 124 13.08 -6.31 5.24
C MET A 124 12.82 -7.39 4.20
N ALA A 125 12.35 -7.01 3.01
CA ALA A 125 12.00 -7.93 1.92
C ALA A 125 12.66 -7.52 0.60
N PRO A 126 14.00 -7.47 0.53
CA PRO A 126 14.73 -6.94 -0.63
C PRO A 126 14.64 -7.83 -1.87
N ASN A 127 14.07 -9.03 -1.78
CA ASN A 127 13.84 -9.92 -2.92
C ASN A 127 12.44 -9.78 -3.53
N SER A 128 11.53 -9.04 -2.88
CA SER A 128 10.20 -8.78 -3.43
C SER A 128 10.30 -7.80 -4.60
N LEU A 129 9.93 -8.26 -5.79
CA LEU A 129 9.91 -7.41 -6.98
C LEU A 129 8.94 -6.24 -6.82
N PHE A 130 7.78 -6.49 -6.22
CA PHE A 130 6.79 -5.44 -5.93
C PHE A 130 7.38 -4.32 -5.06
N ILE A 131 8.01 -4.68 -3.95
CA ILE A 131 8.57 -3.70 -3.01
C ILE A 131 9.76 -2.96 -3.62
N LYS A 132 10.56 -3.63 -4.46
CA LYS A 132 11.60 -2.96 -5.27
C LYS A 132 11.00 -1.88 -6.18
N LYS A 133 9.94 -2.23 -6.91
CA LYS A 133 9.24 -1.32 -7.83
C LYS A 133 8.71 -0.09 -7.07
N LEU A 134 8.07 -0.32 -5.93
CA LEU A 134 7.56 0.74 -5.03
C LEU A 134 8.67 1.67 -4.53
N PHE A 135 9.77 1.10 -4.03
CA PHE A 135 10.91 1.87 -3.52
C PHE A 135 11.56 2.74 -4.60
N ILE A 136 11.62 2.27 -5.84
CA ILE A 136 12.16 3.05 -6.97
C ILE A 136 11.22 4.20 -7.32
N GLU A 137 9.92 3.94 -7.38
CA GLU A 137 8.94 4.95 -7.79
C GLU A 137 8.86 6.12 -6.81
N THR A 138 8.71 5.82 -5.52
CA THR A 138 8.67 6.81 -4.43
C THR A 138 9.95 7.62 -4.27
N ARG A 139 11.05 7.19 -4.90
CA ARG A 139 12.35 7.87 -4.92
C ARG A 139 12.65 8.35 -6.32
N TYR A 140 11.81 9.24 -6.86
CA TYR A 140 12.08 9.94 -8.12
C TYR A 140 13.49 10.55 -8.10
N ILE A 141 14.40 10.05 -8.94
CA ILE A 141 15.69 10.69 -9.21
C ILE A 141 15.50 11.49 -10.49
N PRO A 142 15.47 12.84 -10.44
CA PRO A 142 15.48 13.65 -11.64
C PRO A 142 16.69 13.27 -12.49
N GLU A 143 16.47 12.95 -13.77
CA GLU A 143 17.52 12.47 -14.70
C GLU A 143 18.73 13.43 -14.77
N ASN A 144 18.46 14.70 -14.52
CA ASN A 144 19.37 15.84 -14.48
C ASN A 144 20.12 16.06 -13.14
N ILE A 145 19.80 15.33 -12.07
CA ILE A 145 20.47 15.40 -10.75
C ILE A 145 20.84 13.99 -10.25
N SER A 146 21.08 13.05 -11.16
CA SER A 146 21.65 11.75 -10.79
C SER A 146 23.15 11.94 -10.49
N SER A 147 23.49 12.40 -9.28
CA SER A 147 24.87 12.22 -8.83
C SER A 147 25.18 10.72 -8.94
N ASN A 148 26.25 10.35 -9.67
CA ASN A 148 26.65 8.94 -9.84
C ASN A 148 26.69 8.18 -8.50
N ARG A 149 26.93 8.90 -7.39
CA ARG A 149 26.89 8.38 -6.02
C ARG A 149 25.50 7.94 -5.56
N LEU A 150 24.44 8.69 -5.85
CA LEU A 150 23.06 8.30 -5.53
C LEU A 150 22.65 7.09 -6.36
N LEU A 151 22.87 7.15 -7.69
CA LEU A 151 22.55 6.03 -8.59
C LEU A 151 23.28 4.74 -8.18
N ASN A 152 24.58 4.82 -7.85
CA ASN A 152 25.34 3.66 -7.39
C ASN A 152 24.86 3.13 -6.02
N ARG A 153 24.36 4.01 -5.13
CA ARG A 153 23.77 3.58 -3.86
C ARG A 153 22.46 2.82 -4.11
N PHE A 154 21.62 3.28 -5.03
CA PHE A 154 20.38 2.59 -5.41
C PHE A 154 20.66 1.26 -6.12
N LYS A 155 21.58 1.22 -7.09
CA LYS A 155 22.01 -0.03 -7.75
C LYS A 155 22.49 -1.06 -6.72
N LYS A 156 23.32 -0.63 -5.76
CA LYS A 156 23.80 -1.48 -4.67
C LYS A 156 22.67 -1.97 -3.75
N LEU A 157 21.70 -1.12 -3.43
CA LEU A 157 20.55 -1.49 -2.62
C LEU A 157 19.68 -2.54 -3.33
N LEU A 158 19.38 -2.31 -4.61
CA LEU A 158 18.52 -3.18 -5.43
C LEU A 158 19.16 -4.52 -5.82
N ASN A 159 20.45 -4.71 -5.47
CA ASN A 159 21.31 -5.78 -5.93
C ASN A 159 21.37 -5.87 -7.47
N ILE A 160 21.50 -4.70 -8.10
CA ILE A 160 21.61 -4.53 -9.55
C ILE A 160 23.05 -4.16 -9.88
N GLU A 161 23.70 -4.97 -10.72
CA GLU A 161 25.12 -4.78 -11.07
C GLU A 161 25.28 -3.86 -12.28
N THR A 162 24.26 -3.77 -13.14
CA THR A 162 24.35 -3.05 -14.41
C THR A 162 23.33 -1.91 -14.53
N GLU A 163 23.67 -0.90 -15.34
CA GLU A 163 22.73 0.18 -15.68
C GLU A 163 21.56 -0.32 -16.52
N THR A 164 21.80 -1.32 -17.37
CA THR A 164 20.80 -1.95 -18.22
C THR A 164 19.70 -2.62 -17.40
N GLU A 165 20.05 -3.37 -16.35
CA GLU A 165 19.08 -4.00 -15.44
C GLU A 165 18.26 -2.96 -14.67
N TYR A 166 18.87 -1.86 -14.23
CA TYR A 166 18.16 -0.77 -13.56
C TYR A 166 17.16 -0.10 -14.50
N ASN A 167 17.58 0.21 -15.73
CA ASN A 167 16.71 0.85 -16.72
C ASN A 167 15.55 -0.06 -17.12
N LYS A 168 15.80 -1.36 -17.29
CA LYS A 168 14.74 -2.35 -17.55
C LYS A 168 13.71 -2.38 -16.42
N LEU A 169 14.17 -2.42 -15.16
CA LEU A 169 13.26 -2.37 -14.01
C LEU A 169 12.47 -1.06 -13.96
N LYS A 170 13.10 0.09 -14.24
CA LYS A 170 12.44 1.40 -14.32
C LYS A 170 11.36 1.42 -15.42
N GLU A 171 11.64 0.83 -16.59
CA GLU A 171 10.68 0.71 -17.69
C GLU A 171 9.51 -0.21 -17.33
N GLU A 172 9.77 -1.34 -16.68
CA GLU A 172 8.72 -2.24 -16.18
C GLU A 172 7.83 -1.55 -15.15
N VAL A 173 8.40 -0.76 -14.23
CA VAL A 173 7.63 0.07 -13.27
C VAL A 173 6.71 1.04 -14.00
N ALA A 174 7.25 1.80 -14.96
CA ALA A 174 6.47 2.77 -15.71
C ALA A 174 5.34 2.11 -16.51
N HIS A 175 5.62 0.96 -17.12
CA HIS A 175 4.63 0.15 -17.85
C HIS A 175 3.51 -0.34 -16.94
N ASP A 176 3.85 -0.89 -15.77
CA ASP A 176 2.86 -1.43 -14.84
C ASP A 176 1.96 -0.33 -14.26
N ILE A 177 2.53 0.81 -13.88
CA ILE A 177 1.75 1.98 -13.42
C ILE A 177 0.81 2.46 -14.53
N SER A 178 1.29 2.55 -15.77
CA SER A 178 0.48 2.99 -16.91
C SER A 178 -0.68 2.05 -17.23
N ASN A 179 -0.54 0.75 -16.98
CA ASN A 179 -1.56 -0.24 -17.35
C ASN A 179 -2.59 -0.48 -16.24
N PHE A 180 -2.15 -0.49 -14.98
CA PHE A 180 -2.99 -0.91 -13.86
C PHE A 180 -3.36 0.24 -12.92
N GLY A 181 -2.65 1.36 -12.97
CA GLY A 181 -2.64 2.33 -11.88
C GLY A 181 -2.10 1.74 -10.59
N PHE A 182 -1.85 2.58 -9.58
CA PHE A 182 -1.36 2.09 -8.29
C PHE A 182 -2.38 1.25 -7.53
N SER A 183 -3.65 1.62 -7.60
CA SER A 183 -4.72 0.83 -6.98
C SER A 183 -4.81 -0.57 -7.57
N GLY A 184 -4.66 -0.73 -8.89
CA GLY A 184 -4.59 -2.05 -9.53
C GLY A 184 -3.40 -2.88 -9.04
N LEU A 185 -2.23 -2.25 -8.88
CA LEU A 185 -1.03 -2.92 -8.34
C LEU A 185 -1.20 -3.35 -6.87
N MET A 186 -1.85 -2.52 -6.05
CA MET A 186 -2.17 -2.88 -4.66
C MET A 186 -3.17 -4.02 -4.57
N LEU A 187 -4.16 -4.09 -5.46
CA LEU A 187 -5.09 -5.21 -5.54
C LEU A 187 -4.37 -6.53 -5.87
N GLU A 188 -3.39 -6.51 -6.77
CA GLU A 188 -2.54 -7.69 -7.02
C GLU A 188 -1.71 -8.06 -5.78
N PHE A 189 -1.12 -7.08 -5.10
CA PHE A 189 -0.37 -7.31 -3.86
C PHE A 189 -1.23 -7.98 -2.77
N PHE A 190 -2.51 -7.60 -2.65
CA PHE A 190 -3.44 -8.25 -1.72
C PHE A 190 -3.79 -9.70 -2.09
N LYS A 191 -3.70 -10.09 -3.36
CA LYS A 191 -3.88 -11.50 -3.76
C LYS A 191 -2.72 -12.35 -3.25
N ASP A 192 -1.50 -11.80 -3.30
CA ASP A 192 -0.28 -12.47 -2.83
C ASP A 192 -0.16 -12.52 -1.30
N MET A 193 -0.87 -11.64 -0.57
CA MET A 193 -1.02 -11.74 0.89
C MET A 193 -1.81 -12.97 1.35
N ASN A 194 -2.46 -13.70 0.43
CA ASN A 194 -3.05 -14.99 0.72
C ASN A 194 -2.06 -16.09 0.40
N PRO A 195 -1.69 -16.95 1.38
CA PRO A 195 -0.91 -18.12 1.03
C PRO A 195 -1.75 -19.01 0.10
N PRO A 196 -1.21 -19.45 -1.05
CA PRO A 196 -1.71 -20.65 -1.68
C PRO A 196 -1.42 -21.79 -0.68
N ASN A 197 -2.47 -22.40 -0.15
CA ASN A 197 -2.46 -23.49 0.82
C ASN A 197 -2.40 -23.06 2.30
N SER A 198 -3.57 -22.87 2.91
CA SER A 198 -3.79 -23.41 4.26
C SER A 198 -4.10 -24.90 4.11
N LEU A 199 -3.10 -25.73 4.40
CA LEU A 199 -3.22 -27.19 4.57
C LEU A 199 -4.19 -27.55 5.70
#